data_AF-A0A0J8QRN7-F1
#
_entry.id   AF-A0A0J8QRN7-F1
#
_cell.length_a   1.000
_cell.length_b   1.000
_cell.length_c   1.000
_cell.angle_alpha   90.00
_cell.angle_beta   90.00
_cell.angle_gamma   90.00
#
_symmetry.space_group_name_H-M   'P 1'
#
loop_
_entity.id
_entity.type
_entity.pdbx_description
1 polymer ?
#
loop_
_entity_poly.entity_id
_entity_poly.type
_entity_poly.pdbx_seq_one_letter_code
_entity_poly.pdbx_strand_id
1 'polypeptide(L)'
;MHFRDGVRARDGKCVVSGIVNVRAPWNTWSGFEAAHVFPLDCESVWIEFNYGRWITDMDGTTGVSTINSIQNGLLLRGDLHSDFDNYLFSINPDDGYKITYFGPDPFGLDGRTLDPVCRNPQDPHCVSDTLLRWHFRQAVLANMRGAGEPIFEHDFPPGTDMLAELRSEPEPYGKQRFEMEMSSRLRNGAPKST
;
A
#
# COMPACT_ATOMS: atom_id res chain seq x y z
N MET A 1 19.51 5.04 -4.49
CA MET A 1 18.86 4.55 -5.72
C MET A 1 17.47 5.18 -5.81
N HIS A 2 16.99 5.57 -6.99
CA HIS A 2 15.63 6.13 -7.12
C HIS A 2 14.58 5.02 -7.00
N PHE A 3 13.51 5.26 -6.23
CA PHE A 3 12.42 4.32 -5.94
C PHE A 3 12.01 3.46 -7.15
N ARG A 4 11.59 4.12 -8.24
CA ARG A 4 11.08 3.46 -9.44
C ARG A 4 12.11 2.52 -10.05
N ASP A 5 13.36 2.95 -10.18
CA ASP A 5 14.42 2.17 -10.81
C ASP A 5 14.84 1.00 -9.92
N GLY A 6 14.81 1.18 -8.59
CA GLY A 6 15.04 0.13 -7.62
C GLY A 6 14.01 -0.98 -7.66
N VAL A 7 12.73 -0.62 -7.59
CA VAL A 7 11.62 -1.57 -7.69
C VAL A 7 11.64 -2.32 -9.03
N ARG A 8 11.90 -1.60 -10.12
CA ARG A 8 12.06 -2.17 -11.47
C ARG A 8 13.19 -3.19 -11.56
N ALA A 9 14.36 -2.85 -11.02
CA ALA A 9 15.53 -3.71 -11.03
C ALA A 9 15.34 -4.95 -10.16
N ARG A 10 14.68 -4.81 -9.02
CA ARG A 10 14.36 -5.92 -8.10
C ARG A 10 13.35 -6.88 -8.73
N ASP A 11 12.25 -6.37 -9.26
CA ASP A 11 11.09 -7.20 -9.57
C ASP A 11 11.09 -7.74 -11.01
N GLY A 12 11.36 -6.89 -12.01
CA GLY A 12 11.39 -7.26 -13.44
C GLY A 12 10.07 -7.79 -14.06
N LYS A 13 9.03 -8.01 -13.25
CA LYS A 13 7.72 -8.53 -13.62
C LYS A 13 6.64 -7.96 -12.72
N CYS A 14 5.38 -8.11 -13.13
CA CYS A 14 4.26 -7.85 -12.22
C CYS A 14 4.22 -8.93 -11.14
N VAL A 15 4.56 -8.58 -9.91
CA VAL A 15 4.82 -9.56 -8.83
C VAL A 15 3.56 -10.26 -8.30
N VAL A 16 2.37 -9.77 -8.63
CA VAL A 16 1.11 -10.41 -8.26
C VAL A 16 0.55 -11.30 -9.37
N SER A 17 0.74 -10.95 -10.64
CA SER A 17 0.25 -11.74 -11.78
C SER A 17 1.29 -12.71 -12.35
N GLY A 18 2.57 -12.48 -12.06
CA GLY A 18 3.72 -13.21 -12.63
C GLY A 18 4.10 -12.78 -14.05
N ILE A 19 3.39 -11.82 -14.66
CA ILE A 19 3.63 -11.40 -16.04
C ILE A 19 4.98 -10.66 -16.12
N VAL A 20 5.93 -11.26 -16.83
CA VAL A 20 7.27 -10.71 -17.06
C VAL A 20 7.23 -9.52 -18.00
N ASN A 21 7.92 -8.43 -17.65
CA ASN A 21 8.13 -7.34 -18.59
C ASN A 21 9.25 -7.69 -19.57
N VAL A 22 8.89 -8.36 -20.67
CA VAL A 22 9.84 -8.73 -21.73
C VAL A 22 10.53 -7.53 -22.39
N ARG A 23 10.01 -6.31 -22.21
CA ARG A 23 10.58 -5.08 -22.78
C ARG A 23 11.55 -4.36 -21.84
N ALA A 24 11.74 -4.86 -20.61
CA ALA A 24 12.67 -4.30 -19.63
C ALA A 24 14.12 -4.16 -20.16
N PRO A 25 14.68 -5.11 -20.96
CA PRO A 25 16.03 -4.96 -21.53
C PRO A 25 16.22 -3.73 -22.43
N TRP A 26 15.13 -3.20 -23.00
CA TRP A 26 15.12 -1.96 -23.80
C TRP A 26 14.69 -0.74 -22.98
N ASN A 27 14.79 -0.82 -21.65
CA ASN A 27 14.34 0.20 -20.71
C ASN A 27 12.89 0.66 -20.94
N THR A 28 12.04 -0.23 -21.46
CA THR A 28 10.65 0.07 -21.78
C THR A 28 9.74 -0.54 -20.71
N TRP A 29 9.08 0.34 -19.96
CA TRP A 29 8.24 0.00 -18.81
C TRP A 29 6.77 0.32 -19.02
N SER A 30 6.35 0.60 -20.26
CA SER A 30 4.95 0.87 -20.58
C SER A 30 4.06 -0.28 -20.12
N GLY A 31 3.02 0.03 -19.34
CA GLY A 31 2.11 -0.93 -18.72
C GLY A 31 2.59 -1.52 -17.40
N PHE A 32 3.78 -1.16 -16.91
CA PHE A 32 4.33 -1.58 -15.61
C PHE A 32 4.69 -0.38 -14.74
N GLU A 33 4.25 -0.40 -13.50
CA GLU A 33 4.30 0.72 -12.58
C GLU A 33 4.88 0.28 -11.24
N ALA A 34 5.75 1.12 -10.66
CA ALA A 34 6.25 0.92 -9.31
C ALA A 34 5.21 1.50 -8.36
N ALA A 35 4.43 0.62 -7.76
CA ALA A 35 3.36 0.94 -6.83
C ALA A 35 3.91 1.06 -5.42
N HIS A 36 3.49 2.08 -4.67
CA HIS A 36 3.81 2.19 -3.26
C HIS A 36 2.86 1.32 -2.43
N VAL A 37 3.38 0.56 -1.46
CA VAL A 37 2.56 -0.23 -0.53
C VAL A 37 1.86 0.68 0.48
N PHE A 38 2.59 1.66 1.02
CA PHE A 38 2.02 2.79 1.74
C PHE A 38 1.87 3.96 0.77
N PRO A 39 0.66 4.49 0.54
CA PRO A 39 0.40 5.49 -0.51
C PRO A 39 1.27 6.73 -0.39
N LEU A 40 1.84 7.15 -1.53
CA LEU A 40 2.67 8.37 -1.61
C LEU A 40 1.91 9.63 -1.21
N ASP A 41 0.62 9.70 -1.55
CA ASP A 41 -0.27 10.82 -1.21
C ASP A 41 -0.46 11.02 0.32
N CYS A 42 -0.04 10.03 1.12
CA CYS A 42 -0.07 10.06 2.57
C CYS A 42 1.31 10.32 3.19
N GLU A 43 2.23 10.99 2.48
CA GLU A 43 3.59 11.29 2.98
C GLU A 43 3.60 12.10 4.29
N SER A 44 2.68 13.05 4.46
CA SER A 44 2.57 13.82 5.70
C SER A 44 2.31 12.91 6.91
N VAL A 45 1.42 11.93 6.74
CA VAL A 45 1.11 10.88 7.73
C VAL A 45 2.32 9.99 7.97
N TRP A 46 3.00 9.59 6.90
CA TRP A 46 4.22 8.79 6.97
C TRP A 46 5.26 9.42 7.91
N ILE A 47 5.50 10.72 7.74
CA ILE A 47 6.44 11.50 8.55
C ILE A 47 5.91 11.66 9.98
N GLU A 48 4.67 12.10 10.13
CA GLU A 48 4.05 12.42 11.42
C GLU A 48 4.06 11.24 12.39
N PHE A 49 3.68 10.05 11.93
CA PHE A 49 3.61 8.84 12.76
C PHE A 49 4.91 8.02 12.72
N ASN A 50 5.96 8.55 12.09
CA ASN A 50 7.26 7.91 11.95
C ASN A 50 7.14 6.49 11.37
N TYR A 51 6.32 6.31 10.33
CA TYR A 51 6.21 5.03 9.62
C TYR A 51 7.50 4.66 8.89
N GLY A 52 8.38 5.65 8.65
CA GLY A 52 9.76 5.46 8.20
C GLY A 52 10.58 4.47 9.02
N ARG A 53 10.26 4.25 10.30
CA ARG A 53 10.92 3.25 11.15
C ARG A 53 10.75 1.79 10.69
N TRP A 54 9.82 1.53 9.76
CA TRP A 54 9.55 0.20 9.21
C TRP A 54 10.41 -0.14 7.99
N ILE A 55 11.25 0.80 7.57
CA ILE A 55 12.19 0.69 6.48
C ILE A 55 13.59 0.56 7.05
N THR A 56 14.46 -0.20 6.37
CA THR A 56 15.87 -0.38 6.72
C THR A 56 16.82 -0.05 5.58
N ASP A 57 16.34 0.10 4.35
CA ASP A 57 17.19 0.32 3.17
C ASP A 57 17.54 1.79 2.89
N MET A 58 17.07 2.70 3.76
CA MET A 58 17.35 4.14 3.70
C MET A 58 17.95 4.68 5.01
N ASP A 59 18.48 3.80 5.87
CA ASP A 59 19.16 4.18 7.11
C ASP A 59 20.34 5.13 6.81
N GLY A 60 20.28 6.34 7.40
CA GLY A 60 21.31 7.37 7.25
C GLY A 60 20.97 8.53 6.30
N THR A 61 19.82 8.49 5.62
CA THR A 61 19.36 9.59 4.75
C THR A 61 18.67 10.69 5.57
N THR A 62 19.43 11.63 6.13
CA THR A 62 18.84 12.75 6.90
C THR A 62 18.14 13.76 5.98
N GLY A 63 16.88 14.07 6.28
CA GLY A 63 16.13 15.15 5.59
C GLY A 63 15.43 14.75 4.29
N VAL A 64 15.46 13.46 3.91
CA VAL A 64 14.69 12.92 2.79
C VAL A 64 13.65 11.96 3.33
N SER A 65 12.39 12.13 2.92
CA SER A 65 11.32 11.22 3.30
C SER A 65 11.61 9.80 2.81
N THR A 66 11.57 8.86 3.74
CA THR A 66 11.85 7.43 3.47
C THR A 66 10.68 6.71 2.79
N ILE A 67 9.60 7.42 2.45
CA ILE A 67 8.45 6.85 1.74
C ILE A 67 8.82 6.28 0.36
N ASN A 68 9.90 6.81 -0.24
CA ASN A 68 10.45 6.36 -1.52
C ASN A 68 11.46 5.21 -1.38
N SER A 69 11.45 4.52 -0.24
CA SER A 69 12.15 3.25 -0.05
C SER A 69 11.71 2.18 -1.06
N ILE A 70 12.65 1.36 -1.52
CA ILE A 70 12.34 0.22 -2.39
C ILE A 70 11.52 -0.83 -1.62
N GLN A 71 11.71 -0.93 -0.31
CA GLN A 71 10.91 -1.81 0.56
C GLN A 71 9.44 -1.37 0.67
N ASN A 72 9.12 -0.12 0.32
CA ASN A 72 7.75 0.38 0.18
C ASN A 72 7.19 0.20 -1.24
N GLY A 73 7.85 -0.56 -2.11
CA GLY A 73 7.48 -0.66 -3.52
C GLY A 73 7.18 -2.08 -4.00
N LEU A 74 6.30 -2.20 -4.99
CA LEU A 74 6.07 -3.40 -5.80
C LEU A 74 5.93 -3.03 -7.27
N LEU A 75 6.46 -3.84 -8.18
CA LEU A 75 6.21 -3.66 -9.61
C LEU A 75 4.90 -4.35 -9.99
N LEU A 76 3.92 -3.58 -10.45
CA LEU A 76 2.59 -4.05 -10.85
C LEU A 76 2.33 -3.71 -12.31
N ARG A 77 1.35 -4.39 -12.93
CA ARG A 77 0.74 -3.88 -14.16
C ARG A 77 -0.11 -2.66 -13.81
N GLY A 78 -0.26 -1.69 -14.71
CA GLY A 78 -1.03 -0.47 -14.43
C GLY A 78 -2.50 -0.70 -14.03
N ASP A 79 -3.14 -1.72 -14.61
CA ASP A 79 -4.50 -2.13 -14.21
C ASP A 79 -4.54 -2.68 -12.77
N LEU A 80 -3.59 -3.54 -12.42
CA LEU A 80 -3.49 -4.10 -11.07
C LEU A 80 -2.97 -3.10 -10.03
N HIS A 81 -2.18 -2.12 -10.44
CA HIS A 81 -1.79 -1.00 -9.59
C HIS A 81 -3.00 -0.18 -9.18
N SER A 82 -3.89 0.11 -10.13
CA SER A 82 -5.15 0.80 -9.85
C SER A 82 -6.00 0.03 -8.85
N ASP A 83 -6.13 -1.29 -9.00
CA ASP A 83 -6.90 -2.12 -8.06
C ASP A 83 -6.24 -2.24 -6.68
N PHE A 84 -4.90 -2.21 -6.63
CA PHE A 84 -4.13 -2.23 -5.39
C PHE A 84 -4.32 -0.94 -4.59
N ASP A 85 -4.18 0.23 -5.24
CA ASP A 85 -4.38 1.55 -4.63
C ASP A 85 -5.82 1.75 -4.13
N ASN A 86 -6.80 1.17 -4.83
CA ASN A 86 -8.21 1.19 -4.43
C ASN A 86 -8.58 0.11 -3.41
N TYR A 87 -7.59 -0.63 -2.89
CA TYR A 87 -7.80 -1.70 -1.92
C TYR A 87 -8.76 -2.82 -2.39
N LEU A 88 -8.89 -3.04 -3.70
CA LEU A 88 -9.73 -4.12 -4.23
C LEU A 88 -9.10 -5.49 -3.99
N PHE A 89 -7.77 -5.54 -3.88
CA PHE A 89 -7.05 -6.68 -3.36
C PHE A 89 -5.89 -6.24 -2.47
N SER A 90 -5.36 -7.18 -1.68
CA SER A 90 -4.16 -6.95 -0.88
C SER A 90 -3.38 -8.25 -0.67
N ILE A 91 -2.18 -8.16 -0.09
CA ILE A 91 -1.31 -9.30 0.19
C ILE A 91 -1.19 -9.49 1.70
N ASN A 92 -1.48 -10.69 2.19
CA ASN A 92 -1.31 -11.04 3.59
C ASN A 92 0.04 -11.75 3.83
N PRO A 93 1.06 -11.07 4.38
CA PRO A 93 2.34 -11.71 4.68
C PRO A 93 2.22 -12.80 5.77
N ASP A 94 1.20 -12.73 6.62
CA ASP A 94 0.98 -13.69 7.72
C ASP A 94 0.24 -14.97 7.27
N ASP A 95 -0.29 -14.99 6.03
CA ASP A 95 -0.94 -16.15 5.41
C ASP A 95 -0.16 -16.58 4.16
N GLY A 96 1.15 -16.80 4.33
CA GLY A 96 2.02 -17.28 3.26
C GLY A 96 2.12 -16.34 2.06
N TYR A 97 1.96 -15.02 2.26
CA TYR A 97 1.90 -14.01 1.21
C TYR A 97 0.75 -14.21 0.22
N LYS A 98 -0.38 -14.75 0.70
CA LYS A 98 -1.60 -14.91 -0.09
C LYS A 98 -2.13 -13.55 -0.55
N ILE A 99 -2.47 -13.48 -1.84
CA ILE A 99 -3.22 -12.40 -2.45
C ILE A 99 -4.70 -12.66 -2.18
N THR A 100 -5.38 -11.68 -1.58
CA THR A 100 -6.81 -11.73 -1.26
C THR A 100 -7.53 -10.64 -2.03
N TYR A 101 -8.50 -11.03 -2.85
CA TYR A 101 -9.39 -10.11 -3.55
C TYR A 101 -10.66 -9.89 -2.72
N PHE A 102 -11.05 -8.63 -2.50
CA PHE A 102 -12.19 -8.27 -1.66
C PHE A 102 -13.47 -8.08 -2.49
N GLY A 103 -13.71 -8.98 -3.45
CA GLY A 103 -14.83 -8.91 -4.38
C GLY A 103 -14.66 -9.86 -5.57
N PRO A 104 -15.40 -9.65 -6.67
CA PRO A 104 -15.15 -10.36 -7.92
C PRO A 104 -13.71 -10.13 -8.39
N ASP A 105 -13.01 -11.21 -8.69
CA ASP A 105 -11.63 -11.20 -9.15
C ASP A 105 -11.58 -11.43 -10.68
N PRO A 106 -11.49 -10.37 -11.50
CA PRO A 106 -11.48 -10.51 -12.96
C PRO A 106 -10.15 -11.07 -13.51
N PHE A 107 -9.10 -11.14 -12.68
CA PHE A 107 -7.75 -11.52 -13.10
C PHE A 107 -7.33 -12.91 -12.61
N GLY A 108 -8.14 -13.54 -11.75
CA GLY A 108 -7.86 -14.84 -11.16
C GLY A 108 -6.64 -14.81 -10.24
N LEU A 109 -6.43 -13.70 -9.53
CA LEU A 109 -5.35 -13.48 -8.56
C LEU A 109 -5.67 -14.00 -7.15
N ASP A 110 -6.95 -14.11 -6.77
CA ASP A 110 -7.34 -14.53 -5.42
C ASP A 110 -6.76 -15.90 -5.09
N GLY A 111 -6.18 -16.02 -3.91
CA GLY A 111 -5.52 -17.24 -3.45
C GLY A 111 -4.15 -17.53 -4.07
N ARG A 112 -3.67 -16.72 -5.03
CA ARG A 112 -2.27 -16.81 -5.48
C ARG A 112 -1.33 -16.29 -4.41
N THR A 113 -0.05 -16.55 -4.57
CA THR A 113 1.01 -16.08 -3.67
C THR A 113 1.83 -14.99 -4.34
N LEU A 114 2.15 -13.93 -3.59
CA LEU A 114 3.08 -12.89 -4.04
C LEU A 114 4.41 -13.51 -4.48
N ASP A 115 4.90 -13.09 -5.65
CA ASP A 115 6.11 -13.65 -6.24
C ASP A 115 7.31 -13.50 -5.29
N PRO A 116 8.13 -14.55 -5.09
CA PRO A 116 9.25 -14.51 -4.16
C PRO A 116 10.33 -13.49 -4.54
N VAL A 117 10.40 -13.03 -5.79
CA VAL A 117 11.45 -12.11 -6.26
C VAL A 117 11.51 -10.82 -5.44
N CYS A 118 10.35 -10.27 -5.06
CA CYS A 118 10.29 -9.00 -4.33
C CYS A 118 10.46 -9.17 -2.82
N ARG A 119 10.48 -10.40 -2.32
CA ARG A 119 10.50 -10.75 -0.88
C ARG A 119 11.65 -11.71 -0.54
N ASN A 120 12.73 -11.65 -1.29
CA ASN A 120 13.94 -12.42 -1.02
C ASN A 120 14.59 -11.93 0.29
N PRO A 121 14.70 -12.74 1.36
CA PRO A 121 15.28 -12.30 2.62
C PRO A 121 16.77 -11.93 2.55
N GLN A 122 17.48 -12.35 1.49
CA GLN A 122 18.87 -11.98 1.25
C GLN A 122 19.01 -10.64 0.51
N ASP A 123 17.92 -10.08 -0.01
CA ASP A 123 17.91 -8.77 -0.64
C ASP A 123 17.55 -7.70 0.40
N PRO A 124 18.45 -6.75 0.72
CA PRO A 124 18.13 -5.67 1.67
C PRO A 124 16.97 -4.78 1.19
N HIS A 125 16.62 -4.81 -0.09
CA HIS A 125 15.52 -4.08 -0.69
C HIS A 125 14.23 -4.89 -0.82
N CYS A 126 14.14 -6.06 -0.17
CA CYS A 126 12.90 -6.83 -0.14
C CYS A 126 11.73 -6.00 0.40
N VAL A 127 10.52 -6.23 -0.12
CA VAL A 127 9.31 -5.54 0.32
C VAL A 127 9.10 -5.76 1.82
N SER A 128 8.73 -4.69 2.54
CA SER A 128 8.53 -4.76 3.98
C SER A 128 7.25 -5.51 4.32
N ASP A 129 7.39 -6.65 5.03
CA ASP A 129 6.25 -7.38 5.59
C ASP A 129 5.38 -6.49 6.49
N THR A 130 5.99 -5.53 7.19
CA THR A 130 5.26 -4.61 8.06
C THR A 130 4.33 -3.70 7.25
N LEU A 131 4.79 -3.22 6.10
CA LEU A 131 3.97 -2.42 5.18
C LEU A 131 2.90 -3.25 4.50
N LEU A 132 3.22 -4.47 4.04
CA LEU A 132 2.22 -5.37 3.47
C LEU A 132 1.09 -5.65 4.48
N ARG A 133 1.45 -5.93 5.73
CA ARG A 133 0.47 -6.14 6.81
C ARG A 133 -0.37 -4.90 7.09
N TRP A 134 0.23 -3.71 7.06
CA TRP A 134 -0.50 -2.46 7.19
C TRP A 134 -1.51 -2.28 6.04
N HIS A 135 -1.07 -2.45 4.79
CA HIS A 135 -1.91 -2.34 3.60
C HIS A 135 -3.05 -3.37 3.62
N PHE A 136 -2.78 -4.61 4.05
CA PHE A 136 -3.80 -5.64 4.24
C PHE A 136 -4.87 -5.23 5.24
N ARG A 137 -4.49 -4.65 6.38
CA ARG A 137 -5.46 -4.13 7.37
C ARG A 137 -6.31 -3.01 6.78
N GLN A 138 -5.71 -2.09 6.03
CA GLN A 138 -6.48 -1.03 5.36
C GLN A 138 -7.48 -1.62 4.36
N ALA A 139 -7.06 -2.60 3.57
CA ALA A 139 -7.93 -3.24 2.60
C ALA A 139 -9.10 -4.00 3.26
N VAL A 140 -8.85 -4.69 4.38
CA VAL A 140 -9.93 -5.29 5.17
C VAL A 140 -10.89 -4.22 5.68
N LEU A 141 -10.40 -3.14 6.29
CA LEU A 141 -11.25 -2.06 6.80
C LEU A 141 -12.08 -1.38 5.69
N ALA A 142 -11.49 -1.16 4.52
CA ALA A 142 -12.16 -0.57 3.37
C ALA A 142 -13.33 -1.43 2.85
N ASN A 143 -13.19 -2.76 2.93
CA ASN A 143 -14.14 -3.71 2.35
C ASN A 143 -15.09 -4.40 3.35
N MET A 144 -14.89 -4.25 4.66
CA MET A 144 -15.77 -4.84 5.69
C MET A 144 -17.13 -4.12 5.84
N ARG A 145 -17.45 -3.10 5.04
CA ARG A 145 -18.76 -2.41 5.06
C ARG A 145 -19.82 -3.18 4.24
N GLY A 146 -20.28 -4.30 4.79
CA GLY A 146 -21.41 -5.09 4.25
C GLY A 146 -22.46 -5.53 5.28
N ALA A 147 -22.22 -5.38 6.59
CA ALA A 147 -23.16 -5.81 7.62
C ALA A 147 -23.04 -4.96 8.91
N GLY A 148 -23.79 -3.85 8.99
CA GLY A 148 -24.23 -3.21 10.24
C GLY A 148 -23.18 -2.61 11.19
N GLU A 149 -23.00 -1.28 11.07
CA GLU A 149 -22.63 -0.26 12.09
C GLU A 149 -21.19 -0.22 12.70
N PRO A 150 -20.64 0.96 13.09
CA PRO A 150 -21.16 2.33 12.95
C PRO A 150 -20.38 3.20 11.94
N ILE A 151 -21.11 4.17 11.39
CA ILE A 151 -20.58 5.29 10.59
C ILE A 151 -20.10 6.38 11.57
N PHE A 152 -18.78 6.49 11.79
CA PHE A 152 -18.20 7.64 12.52
C PHE A 152 -18.13 8.93 11.67
N GLU A 153 -18.76 8.98 10.48
CA GLU A 153 -18.69 10.13 9.55
C GLU A 153 -19.25 11.46 10.11
N HIS A 154 -19.60 11.55 11.39
CA HIS A 154 -20.23 12.74 11.98
C HIS A 154 -19.55 13.29 13.25
N ASP A 155 -18.38 12.80 13.66
CA ASP A 155 -17.76 13.25 14.92
C ASP A 155 -16.74 14.38 14.77
N PHE A 156 -16.23 14.66 13.58
CA PHE A 156 -15.33 15.78 13.37
C PHE A 156 -16.17 17.01 13.02
N PRO A 157 -16.19 18.07 13.86
CA PRO A 157 -16.87 19.31 13.50
C PRO A 157 -16.31 19.83 12.16
N PRO A 158 -17.15 20.40 11.29
CA PRO A 158 -16.67 20.98 10.03
C PRO A 158 -15.55 21.99 10.29
N GLY A 159 -14.37 21.77 9.69
CA GLY A 159 -13.22 22.66 9.82
C GLY A 159 -12.21 22.30 10.91
N THR A 160 -12.40 21.19 11.63
CA THR A 160 -11.45 20.75 12.66
C THR A 160 -10.29 19.95 12.05
N ASP A 161 -9.10 20.16 12.59
CA ASP A 161 -7.91 19.39 12.21
C ASP A 161 -8.03 17.97 12.77
N MET A 162 -8.51 17.08 11.91
CA MET A 162 -8.74 15.68 12.21
C MET A 162 -7.49 14.95 12.73
N LEU A 163 -6.29 15.31 12.25
CA LEU A 163 -5.04 14.73 12.74
C LEU A 163 -4.78 15.18 14.18
N ALA A 164 -5.06 16.44 14.50
CA ALA A 164 -4.93 16.97 15.86
C ALA A 164 -5.92 16.32 16.84
N GLU A 165 -7.16 16.05 16.42
CA GLU A 165 -8.14 15.34 17.25
C GLU A 165 -7.76 13.87 17.47
N LEU A 166 -7.30 13.17 16.43
CA LEU A 166 -6.84 11.78 16.55
C LEU A 166 -5.61 11.64 17.46
N ARG A 167 -4.72 12.64 17.51
CA ARG A 167 -3.59 12.69 18.48
C ARG A 167 -4.05 12.80 19.92
N SER A 168 -5.22 13.36 20.18
CA SER A 168 -5.77 13.52 21.53
C SER A 168 -6.42 12.24 22.05
N GLU A 169 -6.67 11.27 21.17
CA GLU A 169 -7.28 10.01 21.53
C GLU A 169 -6.24 9.00 22.06
N PRO A 170 -6.55 8.27 23.14
CA PRO A 170 -5.67 7.24 23.65
C PRO A 170 -5.54 6.06 22.68
N GLU A 171 -4.32 5.56 22.50
CA GLU A 171 -4.04 4.32 21.78
C GLU A 171 -4.79 3.12 22.42
N PRO A 172 -5.35 2.18 21.63
CA PRO A 172 -5.22 2.03 20.18
C PRO A 172 -6.32 2.74 19.36
N TYR A 173 -7.20 3.50 20.01
CA TYR A 173 -8.44 3.99 19.42
C TYR A 173 -8.21 5.07 18.36
N GLY A 174 -7.35 6.05 18.64
CA GLY A 174 -6.95 7.07 17.67
C GLY A 174 -6.30 6.48 16.43
N LYS A 175 -5.46 5.45 16.58
CA LYS A 175 -4.84 4.75 15.46
C LYS A 175 -5.83 3.99 14.60
N GLN A 176 -6.80 3.29 15.21
CA GLN A 176 -7.82 2.54 14.47
C GLN A 176 -8.80 3.46 13.73
N ARG A 177 -9.24 4.55 14.37
CA ARG A 177 -10.07 5.58 13.71
C ARG A 177 -9.30 6.26 12.58
N PHE A 178 -8.03 6.55 12.79
CA PHE A 178 -7.16 7.11 11.77
C PHE A 178 -7.01 6.20 10.55
N GLU A 179 -6.70 4.92 10.75
CA GLU A 179 -6.61 3.92 9.67
C GLU A 179 -7.94 3.82 8.89
N MET A 180 -9.07 3.80 9.60
CA MET A 180 -10.40 3.79 8.97
C MET A 180 -10.69 5.06 8.15
N GLU A 181 -10.28 6.23 8.65
CA GLU A 181 -10.52 7.53 8.02
C GLU A 181 -9.58 7.77 6.83
N MET A 182 -8.33 7.31 6.91
CA MET A 182 -7.41 7.22 5.76
C MET A 182 -8.02 6.35 4.66
N SER A 183 -8.55 5.18 5.02
CA SER A 183 -9.24 4.29 4.08
C SER A 183 -10.47 4.96 3.44
N SER A 184 -11.23 5.75 4.21
CA SER A 184 -12.39 6.51 3.72
C SER A 184 -12.00 7.58 2.68
N ARG A 185 -10.92 8.33 2.96
CA ARG A 185 -10.41 9.39 2.07
C ARG A 185 -9.86 8.84 0.76
N LEU A 186 -9.14 7.72 0.82
CA LEU A 186 -8.61 7.04 -0.37
C LEU A 186 -9.74 6.56 -1.29
N ARG A 187 -10.85 6.06 -0.73
CA ARG A 187 -12.04 5.69 -1.50
C ARG A 187 -12.77 6.89 -2.13
N ASN A 188 -12.88 8.00 -1.40
CA ASN A 188 -13.65 9.18 -1.84
C ASN A 188 -12.87 10.09 -2.82
N GLY A 189 -11.56 9.85 -3.01
CA GLY A 189 -10.73 10.49 -4.04
C GLY A 189 -10.85 9.88 -5.44
N ALA A 190 -11.50 8.72 -5.58
CA ALA A 190 -11.75 8.11 -6.89
C ALA A 190 -12.78 8.95 -7.69
N PRO A 191 -12.52 9.25 -8.99
CA PRO A 191 -13.47 9.97 -9.80
C PRO A 191 -14.77 9.18 -9.89
N LYS A 192 -15.88 9.81 -9.51
CA LYS A 192 -17.22 9.27 -9.74
C LYS A 192 -17.40 9.09 -11.24
N SER A 193 -17.45 7.85 -11.71
CA SER A 193 -17.89 7.54 -13.06
C SER A 193 -19.33 8.04 -13.22
N THR A 194 -19.49 9.13 -13.96
CA THR A 194 -20.77 9.55 -14.55
C THR A 194 -21.17 8.60 -15.66
#